data_AF-A0A7K2PAZ3-F1
#
_entry.id   AF-A0A7K2PAZ3-F1
#
_cell.length_a   1.000
_cell.length_b   1.000
_cell.length_c   1.000
_cell.angle_alpha   90.00
_cell.angle_beta   90.00
_cell.angle_gamma   90.00
#
_symmetry.space_group_name_H-M   'P 1'
#
loop_
_entity.id
_entity.type
_entity.pdbx_description
1 polymer ?
#
loop_
_entity_poly.entity_id
_entity_poly.type
_entity_poly.pdbx_seq_one_letter_code
_entity_poly.pdbx_strand_id
1 'polypeptide(L)' 'VPDDSWTARCLRRALTAAHRGERAVRSAVVIGGYPWTDLAPEAVALAFGAYAAADGDFADSVLTAVNMGRDADTTAA' A
#
# COMPACT_ATOMS: atom_id res chain seq x y z
N VAL A 1 -2.56 8.52 -13.16
CA VAL A 1 -3.25 7.21 -13.24
C VAL A 1 -4.68 7.48 -13.68
N PRO A 2 -5.24 6.78 -14.71
CA PRO A 2 -6.62 7.03 -15.14
C PRO A 2 -7.61 6.89 -13.97
N ASP A 3 -8.54 7.84 -13.85
CA ASP A 3 -9.35 8.02 -12.63
C ASP A 3 -10.25 6.82 -12.30
N ASP A 4 -10.71 6.11 -13.33
CA ASP A 4 -11.58 4.94 -13.29
C ASP A 4 -10.82 3.61 -13.16
N SER A 5 -9.48 3.66 -13.23
CA SER A 5 -8.64 2.47 -13.12
C SER A 5 -8.65 1.85 -11.72
N TRP A 6 -8.31 0.57 -11.65
CA TRP A 6 -8.11 -0.12 -10.37
C TRP A 6 -7.01 0.53 -9.54
N THR A 7 -5.87 0.89 -10.13
CA THR A 7 -4.77 1.56 -9.44
C THR A 7 -5.21 2.87 -8.79
N ALA A 8 -5.99 3.71 -9.48
CA ALA A 8 -6.49 4.96 -8.92
C ALA A 8 -7.41 4.70 -7.71
N ARG A 9 -8.25 3.67 -7.76
CA ARG A 9 -9.10 3.27 -6.62
C ARG A 9 -8.27 2.76 -5.44
N CYS A 10 -7.26 1.93 -5.68
CA CYS A 10 -6.38 1.42 -4.62
C CYS A 10 -5.59 2.54 -3.95
N LEU A 11 -5.03 3.47 -4.73
CA LEU A 11 -4.32 4.64 -4.19
C LEU A 11 -5.21 5.48 -3.28
N ARG A 12 -6.44 5.81 -3.73
CA ARG A 12 -7.39 6.57 -2.90
C ARG A 12 -7.71 5.84 -1.59
N ARG A 13 -7.89 4.52 -1.63
CA ARG A 13 -8.13 3.69 -0.43
C ARG A 13 -6.94 3.70 0.53
N ALA A 14 -5.73 3.50 0.00
CA ALA A 14 -4.50 3.52 0.80
C ALA A 14 -4.30 4.87 1.50
N LEU A 15 -4.36 5.98 0.75
CA LEU A 15 -4.17 7.33 1.29
C LEU A 15 -5.26 7.70 2.29
N THR A 16 -6.50 7.27 2.04
CA THR A 16 -7.59 7.44 3.02
C THR A 16 -7.36 6.63 4.29
N ALA A 17 -6.74 5.45 4.20
CA ALA A 17 -6.49 4.60 5.36
C ALA A 17 -5.18 4.93 6.11
N ALA A 18 -4.25 5.67 5.48
CA ALA A 18 -2.90 5.93 5.99
C ALA A 18 -2.89 6.50 7.42
N HIS A 19 -3.76 7.47 7.71
CA HIS A 19 -3.88 8.08 9.05
C HIS A 19 -4.33 7.10 10.15
N ARG A 20 -4.78 5.89 9.78
CA ARG A 20 -5.17 4.81 10.70
C ARG A 20 -4.07 3.75 10.86
N GLY A 21 -2.92 3.97 10.23
CA GLY A 21 -1.73 3.14 10.34
C GLY A 21 -1.69 1.93 9.40
N GLU A 22 -0.56 1.23 9.47
CA GLU A 22 -0.14 0.11 8.63
C GLU A 22 -1.24 -0.94 8.36
N ARG A 23 -1.87 -1.48 9.42
CA ARG A 23 -2.88 -2.54 9.29
C ARG A 23 -4.12 -2.08 8.52
N ALA A 24 -4.48 -0.80 8.64
CA ALA A 24 -5.62 -0.22 7.94
C ALA A 24 -5.31 -0.06 6.44
N VAL A 25 -4.10 0.40 6.10
CA VAL A 25 -3.62 0.47 4.70
C VAL A 25 -3.69 -0.90 4.06
N ARG A 26 -3.08 -1.92 4.69
CA ARG A 26 -3.09 -3.30 4.19
C ARG A 26 -4.52 -3.82 3.96
N SER A 27 -5.41 -3.64 4.93
CA SER A 27 -6.80 -4.12 4.84
C SER A 27 -7.62 -3.40 3.78
N ALA A 28 -7.28 -2.15 3.45
CA ALA A 28 -8.02 -1.35 2.48
C ALA A 28 -7.71 -1.72 1.02
N VAL A 29 -6.52 -2.29 0.76
CA VAL A 29 -6.03 -2.52 -0.61
C VAL A 29 -5.86 -4.00 -0.97
N VAL A 30 -5.50 -4.85 0.00
CA VAL A 30 -5.22 -6.27 -0.28
C VAL A 30 -6.52 -7.02 -0.56
N ILE A 31 -6.59 -7.67 -1.73
CA ILE A 31 -7.67 -8.59 -2.07
C ILE A 31 -7.39 -9.93 -1.41
N GLY A 32 -8.10 -10.18 -0.30
CA GLY A 32 -8.07 -11.48 0.38
C GLY A 32 -8.48 -12.62 -0.56
N GLY A 33 -7.72 -13.72 -0.50
CA GLY A 33 -8.00 -14.92 -1.30
C GLY A 33 -7.45 -14.90 -2.72
N TYR A 34 -6.86 -13.78 -3.17
CA TYR A 34 -6.08 -13.78 -4.41
C TYR A 34 -4.70 -14.40 -4.17
N PRO A 35 -4.30 -15.44 -4.93
CA PRO A 35 -3.15 -16.25 -4.54
C PRO A 35 -1.80 -15.58 -4.81
N TRP A 36 -1.75 -14.59 -5.73
CA TRP A 36 -0.52 -13.86 -6.03
C TRP A 36 -0.40 -12.57 -5.21
N THR A 37 0.85 -12.21 -4.87
CA THR A 37 1.20 -11.07 -4.01
C THR A 37 1.55 -9.79 -4.77
N ASP A 38 1.78 -9.89 -6.07
CA ASP A 38 2.40 -8.92 -6.98
C ASP A 38 1.38 -8.17 -7.84
N LEU A 39 0.15 -8.01 -7.34
CA LEU A 39 -0.86 -7.20 -8.02
C LEU A 39 -0.38 -5.75 -8.09
N ALA A 40 0.01 -5.27 -9.27
CA ALA A 40 0.54 -3.92 -9.45
C ALA A 40 -0.33 -2.80 -8.80
N PRO A 41 -1.68 -2.84 -8.86
CA PRO A 41 -2.52 -1.87 -8.15
C PRO A 41 -2.40 -1.94 -6.61
N GLU A 42 -2.20 -3.13 -6.05
CA GLU A 42 -1.96 -3.31 -4.61
C GLU A 42 -0.57 -2.84 -4.22
N ALA A 43 0.46 -3.29 -4.95
CA ALA A 43 1.86 -2.95 -4.67
C ALA A 43 2.09 -1.43 -4.67
N VAL A 44 1.62 -0.74 -5.72
CA VAL A 44 1.69 0.72 -5.80
C VAL A 44 0.95 1.36 -4.63
N ALA A 45 -0.23 0.86 -4.27
CA ALA A 45 -1.01 1.46 -3.18
C ALA A 45 -0.40 1.19 -1.79
N LEU A 46 0.22 0.03 -1.57
CA LEU A 46 0.95 -0.29 -0.34
C LEU A 46 2.17 0.62 -0.17
N ALA A 47 2.95 0.85 -1.23
CA ALA A 47 4.11 1.74 -1.19
C ALA A 47 3.71 3.19 -0.83
N PHE A 48 2.73 3.76 -1.54
CA PHE A 48 2.25 5.12 -1.25
C PHE A 48 1.51 5.21 0.09
N GLY A 49 0.81 4.16 0.50
CA GLY A 49 0.15 4.08 1.79
C GLY A 49 1.15 4.00 2.95
N ALA A 50 2.27 3.29 2.78
CA ALA A 50 3.37 3.24 3.74
C ALA A 50 3.99 4.64 3.90
N TYR A 51 4.31 5.29 2.78
CA TYR A 51 4.88 6.64 2.77
C TYR A 51 3.97 7.66 3.47
N ALA A 52 2.66 7.59 3.19
CA ALA A 52 1.68 8.46 3.83
C ALA A 52 1.47 8.12 5.32
N ALA A 53 1.54 6.85 5.72
CA ALA A 53 1.38 6.43 7.12
C ALA A 53 2.61 6.78 7.98
N ALA A 54 3.78 6.94 7.36
CA ALA A 54 5.03 7.35 7.98
C ALA A 54 5.28 8.87 7.91
N ASP A 55 4.26 9.67 7.57
CA ASP A 55 4.36 11.13 7.40
C ASP A 55 5.50 11.58 6.45
N GLY A 56 5.83 10.73 5.49
CA GLY A 56 6.89 10.95 4.51
C GLY A 56 8.32 10.69 5.00
N ASP A 57 8.51 10.19 6.23
CA ASP A 57 9.83 9.73 6.70
C ASP A 57 10.25 8.46 5.97
N PHE A 58 11.42 8.49 5.33
CA PHE A 58 11.87 7.39 4.48
C PHE A 58 12.11 6.10 5.25
N ALA A 59 12.80 6.17 6.39
CA ALA A 59 13.16 4.97 7.13
C ALA A 59 11.91 4.27 7.68
N ASP A 60 10.99 5.04 8.25
CA ASP A 60 9.72 4.54 8.75
C ASP A 60 8.80 4.06 7.61
N SER A 61 8.87 4.68 6.42
CA SER A 61 8.14 4.23 5.23
C SER A 61 8.57 2.84 4.79
N VAL A 62 9.88 2.59 4.73
CA VAL A 62 10.44 1.29 4.35
C VAL A 62 10.03 0.22 5.36
N LEU A 63 10.15 0.51 6.66
CA LEU A 63 9.73 -0.42 7.72
C LEU A 63 8.23 -0.72 7.65
N THR A 64 7.41 0.30 7.44
CA THR A 64 5.95 0.18 7.30
C THR A 64 5.58 -0.68 6.09
N ALA A 65 6.23 -0.48 4.94
CA ALA A 65 6.01 -1.27 3.73
C ALA A 65 6.36 -2.75 3.95
N VAL A 66 7.54 -3.04 4.51
CA VAL A 66 8.00 -4.40 4.80
C VAL A 66 7.04 -5.13 5.74
N ASN A 67 6.56 -4.47 6.79
CA ASN A 67 5.65 -5.06 7.77
C ASN A 67 4.27 -5.41 7.19
N MET A 68 3.85 -4.77 6.09
CA MET A 68 2.60 -5.13 5.40
C MET A 68 2.70 -6.45 4.59
N GLY A 69 3.92 -6.95 4.35
CA GLY A 69 4.19 -8.18 3.63
C GLY A 69 3.80 -8.11 2.15
N ARG A 70 3.29 -9.22 1.62
CA ARG A 70 2.99 -9.40 0.18
C ARG A 70 4.29 -9.35 -0.64
N ASP A 71 4.37 -8.45 -1.62
CA ASP A 71 5.54 -8.19 -2.47
C ASP A 71 6.39 -7.09 -1.78
N ALA A 72 7.02 -7.47 -0.67
CA ALA A 72 7.63 -6.54 0.27
C ALA A 72 8.86 -5.84 -0.34
N ASP A 73 9.64 -6.54 -1.15
CA ASP A 73 10.77 -5.98 -1.88
C ASP A 73 10.35 -4.95 -2.93
N THR A 74 9.23 -5.17 -3.63
CA THR A 74 8.70 -4.18 -4.57
C THR A 74 8.03 -2.98 -3.87
N THR A 75 7.35 -3.21 -2.75
CA THR A 75 6.61 -2.15 -2.04
C THR A 75 7.50 -1.26 -1.17
N ALA A 76 8.67 -1.76 -0.76
CA ALA A 76 9.63 -1.04 0.08
C ALA A 76 10.82 -0.45 -0.69
N ALA A 77 10.90 -0.68 -2.01
CA ALA A 77 11.90 -0.08 -2.90
C ALA A 77 11.59 1.40 -3.20
#